data_AF-A0A612U8I3-F1
#
_entry.id   AF-A0A612U8I3-F1
#
_cell.length_a   1.000
_cell.length_b   1.000
_cell.length_c   1.000
_cell.angle_alpha   90.00
_cell.angle_beta   90.00
_cell.angle_gamma   90.00
#
_symmetry.space_group_name_H-M   'P 1'
#
loop_
_entity.id
_entity.type
_entity.pdbx_description
1 polymer ?
#
loop_
_entity_poly.entity_id
_entity_poly.type
_entity_poly.pdbx_seq_one_letter_code
_entity_poly.pdbx_strand_id
1 'polypeptide(L)'
;VKEKYNITFLSFFMQNIPVFFRLPYLADHTGKAILYRDDWWGRNTPLRAWSDKRSQVLNYNPAMDMAGALTTVKRQYRPALPLNRISELLVRLNGYKGQILTRLAAKLTLLIFIRSSELRFARLPEIDFKKAMWTIPPERKPIEGVKYSHRGSKMRTEHLVPLSRQALDLLKQIHAISGEHELVFTGDHNPWKPMSENTVNNALRLMGYDTKVDVCGHGFRAMACSSLIESGLWSKDAVERQMSHQERNGVRAAYIHKAEFLDERKLMLQWWADFLDANTEKSVSPFDFAKVNNPLK
;
A
#
# COMPACT_ATOMS: atom_id res chain seq x y z
N VAL A 1 -28.92 4.64 -46.62
CA VAL A 1 -28.09 5.75 -46.03
C VAL A 1 -28.10 5.77 -44.48
N LYS A 2 -28.60 4.74 -43.78
CA LYS A 2 -28.68 4.73 -42.29
C LYS A 2 -27.78 3.72 -41.56
N GLU A 3 -26.82 3.09 -42.25
CA GLU A 3 -25.95 2.05 -41.64
C GLU A 3 -24.46 2.42 -41.53
N LYS A 4 -24.04 3.59 -42.04
CA LYS A 4 -22.61 3.98 -42.00
C LYS A 4 -22.21 4.91 -40.85
N TYR A 5 -23.16 5.41 -40.04
CA TYR A 5 -22.86 6.40 -38.99
C TYR A 5 -22.72 5.81 -37.57
N ASN A 6 -23.04 4.53 -37.34
CA ASN A 6 -22.91 3.91 -36.01
C ASN A 6 -21.56 3.24 -35.74
N ILE A 7 -20.75 2.98 -36.76
CA ILE A 7 -19.46 2.31 -36.57
C ILE A 7 -18.34 3.32 -36.23
N THR A 8 -18.46 4.58 -36.65
CA THR A 8 -17.45 5.62 -36.40
C THR A 8 -17.54 6.21 -34.98
N PHE A 9 -18.71 6.18 -34.34
CA PHE A 9 -18.90 6.74 -32.99
C PHE A 9 -18.39 5.80 -31.89
N LEU A 10 -18.43 4.48 -32.14
CA LEU A 10 -17.88 3.46 -31.23
C LEU A 10 -16.35 3.36 -31.30
N SER A 11 -15.72 3.63 -32.46
CA SER A 11 -14.26 3.56 -32.56
C SER A 11 -13.56 4.73 -31.85
N PHE A 12 -14.21 5.89 -31.75
CA PHE A 12 -13.64 7.05 -31.05
C PHE A 12 -13.69 6.89 -29.51
N PHE A 13 -14.72 6.22 -28.99
CA PHE A 13 -14.87 6.00 -27.54
C PHE A 13 -13.96 4.89 -26.99
N MET A 14 -13.60 3.90 -27.80
CA MET A 14 -12.70 2.82 -27.38
C MET A 14 -11.21 3.19 -27.38
N GLN A 15 -10.81 4.32 -27.97
CA GLN A 15 -9.39 4.69 -28.09
C GLN A 15 -8.87 5.65 -27.01
N ASN A 16 -9.71 6.27 -26.17
CA ASN A 16 -9.27 7.35 -25.28
C ASN A 16 -9.77 7.33 -23.82
N ILE A 17 -10.17 6.19 -23.27
CA ILE A 17 -10.56 6.10 -21.83
C ILE A 17 -9.88 4.89 -21.18
N PRO A 18 -9.07 5.05 -20.12
CA PRO A 18 -8.58 3.92 -19.34
C PRO A 18 -9.76 3.27 -18.61
N VAL A 19 -10.12 2.07 -19.06
CA VAL A 19 -11.24 1.26 -18.59
C VAL A 19 -11.09 0.91 -17.10
N PHE A 20 -11.92 1.49 -16.24
CA PHE A 20 -12.31 0.94 -14.96
C PHE A 20 -13.77 1.33 -14.68
N PHE A 21 -14.71 0.55 -15.20
CA PHE A 21 -16.09 0.59 -14.72
C PHE A 21 -16.25 -0.45 -13.62
N ARG A 22 -16.74 -0.02 -12.45
CA ARG A 22 -17.23 -0.90 -11.40
C ARG A 22 -18.72 -0.61 -11.25
N LEU A 23 -19.58 -1.57 -11.56
CA LEU A 23 -21.03 -1.43 -11.35
C LEU A 23 -21.36 -1.64 -9.87
N PRO A 24 -21.96 -0.68 -9.14
CA PRO A 24 -22.68 -0.97 -7.92
C PRO A 24 -24.12 -1.37 -8.28
N TYR A 25 -24.54 -2.50 -7.77
CA TYR A 25 -25.88 -3.05 -7.91
C TYR A 25 -26.83 -2.27 -6.97
N LEU A 26 -27.52 -1.25 -7.49
CA LEU A 26 -28.69 -0.65 -6.85
C LEU A 26 -29.71 -0.31 -7.95
N ALA A 27 -30.57 -1.27 -8.24
CA ALA A 27 -31.79 -1.02 -8.99
C ALA A 27 -32.86 -0.50 -8.01
N ASP A 28 -33.42 0.67 -8.27
CA ASP A 28 -34.70 1.04 -7.64
C ASP A 28 -35.83 0.18 -8.23
N HIS A 29 -36.98 0.18 -7.55
CA HIS A 29 -38.16 -0.64 -7.89
C HIS A 29 -38.85 -0.24 -9.22
N THR A 30 -38.27 0.64 -10.03
CA THR A 30 -38.82 1.11 -11.32
C THR A 30 -38.01 0.66 -12.54
N GLY A 31 -36.94 -0.12 -12.37
CA GLY A 31 -36.21 -0.73 -13.49
C GLY A 31 -35.37 0.24 -14.33
N LYS A 32 -35.07 1.44 -13.82
CA LYS A 32 -34.16 2.39 -14.48
C LYS A 32 -32.71 2.18 -14.04
N ALA A 33 -31.80 1.95 -15.00
CA ALA A 33 -30.37 1.91 -14.75
C ALA A 33 -29.81 3.34 -14.64
N ILE A 34 -29.40 3.74 -13.44
CA ILE A 34 -28.65 4.98 -13.23
C ILE A 34 -27.17 4.64 -13.42
N LEU A 35 -26.58 5.09 -14.52
CA LEU A 35 -25.13 5.06 -14.69
C LEU A 35 -24.55 6.13 -13.76
N TYR A 36 -23.54 5.75 -12.98
CA TYR A 36 -22.70 6.67 -12.22
C TYR A 36 -21.37 6.79 -12.95
N ARG A 37 -20.89 8.02 -13.14
CA ARG A 37 -19.48 8.25 -13.49
C ARG A 37 -18.75 8.39 -12.16
N ASP A 38 -17.76 7.55 -11.91
CA ASP A 38 -16.80 7.78 -10.83
C ASP A 38 -15.97 9.01 -11.22
N ASP A 39 -16.48 10.19 -10.89
CA ASP A 39 -15.64 11.36 -10.75
C ASP A 39 -14.80 11.15 -9.48
N TRP A 40 -13.51 11.41 -9.58
CA TRP A 40 -12.44 11.07 -8.62
C TRP A 40 -12.54 11.71 -7.23
N TRP A 41 -13.73 12.12 -6.80
CA TRP A 41 -13.98 12.97 -5.64
C TRP A 41 -15.02 12.45 -4.65
N GLY A 42 -15.49 11.20 -4.74
CA GLY A 42 -16.32 10.58 -3.69
C GLY A 42 -17.63 11.30 -3.35
N ARG A 43 -18.03 12.30 -4.15
CA ARG A 43 -19.38 12.84 -4.18
C ARG A 43 -20.16 12.02 -5.19
N ASN A 44 -21.21 11.32 -4.74
CA ASN A 44 -22.23 10.77 -5.62
C ASN A 44 -22.96 11.93 -6.30
N THR A 45 -22.35 12.49 -7.34
CA THR A 45 -23.04 13.44 -8.22
C THR A 45 -23.91 12.59 -9.14
N PRO A 46 -25.25 12.64 -9.05
CA PRO A 46 -26.09 11.94 -10.00
C PRO A 46 -25.75 12.48 -11.40
N LEU A 47 -25.73 11.61 -12.41
CA LEU A 47 -25.57 11.96 -13.83
C LEU A 47 -26.79 12.76 -14.37
N ARG A 48 -27.39 13.66 -13.57
CA ARG A 48 -28.39 14.64 -14.01
C ARG A 48 -27.75 15.78 -14.82
N ALA A 49 -26.45 16.02 -14.67
CA ALA A 49 -25.77 17.16 -15.32
C ALA A 49 -25.35 16.92 -16.79
N TRP A 50 -25.65 15.77 -17.39
CA TRP A 50 -25.39 15.50 -18.81
C TRP A 50 -26.65 15.14 -19.62
N SER A 51 -27.83 15.53 -19.12
CA SER A 51 -29.10 15.35 -19.82
C SER A 51 -29.73 16.68 -20.17
N ASP A 52 -29.03 17.52 -20.94
CA ASP A 52 -29.69 18.70 -21.53
C ASP A 52 -29.79 18.69 -23.05
N LYS A 53 -29.22 17.71 -23.77
CA LYS A 53 -29.55 17.51 -25.19
C LYS A 53 -29.55 16.02 -25.56
N ARG A 54 -30.77 15.46 -25.69
CA ARG A 54 -31.12 14.10 -26.17
C ARG A 54 -31.11 12.99 -25.11
N SER A 55 -32.16 12.98 -24.30
CA SER A 55 -32.64 11.82 -23.56
C SER A 55 -33.18 10.74 -24.52
N GLN A 56 -32.28 9.90 -25.05
CA GLN A 56 -32.69 8.57 -25.52
C GLN A 56 -32.58 7.60 -24.34
N VAL A 57 -33.73 7.16 -23.85
CA VAL A 57 -33.82 6.13 -22.80
C VAL A 57 -33.28 4.84 -23.39
N LEU A 58 -32.13 4.37 -22.90
CA LEU A 58 -31.62 3.05 -23.22
C LEU A 58 -32.46 2.03 -22.44
N ASN A 59 -33.29 1.25 -23.14
CA ASN A 59 -34.12 0.18 -22.58
C ASN A 59 -33.31 -1.04 -22.12
N TYR A 60 -32.00 -1.01 -22.32
CA TYR A 60 -31.12 -2.14 -22.13
C TYR A 60 -29.73 -1.70 -21.70
N ASN A 61 -29.19 -2.35 -20.67
CA ASN A 61 -27.84 -2.11 -20.19
C ASN A 61 -26.88 -3.14 -20.83
N PRO A 62 -26.08 -2.78 -21.86
CA PRO A 62 -25.17 -3.70 -22.52
C PRO A 62 -24.04 -4.22 -21.61
N ALA A 63 -23.84 -3.64 -20.42
CA ALA A 63 -22.93 -4.21 -19.43
C ALA A 63 -23.45 -5.52 -18.81
N MET A 64 -24.75 -5.80 -18.93
CA MET A 64 -25.35 -7.09 -18.54
C MET A 64 -24.85 -8.24 -19.43
N ASP A 65 -24.60 -7.99 -20.72
CA ASP A 65 -24.03 -8.99 -21.64
C ASP A 65 -22.57 -9.33 -21.33
N MET A 66 -21.89 -8.47 -20.56
CA MET A 66 -20.52 -8.73 -20.07
C MET A 66 -20.50 -9.46 -18.73
N ALA A 67 -21.66 -9.72 -18.12
CA ALA A 67 -21.76 -10.50 -16.89
C ALA A 67 -21.42 -11.97 -17.17
N GLY A 68 -20.22 -12.39 -16.76
CA GLY A 68 -19.67 -13.72 -17.02
C GLY A 68 -18.55 -13.75 -18.07
N ALA A 69 -18.45 -12.73 -18.93
CA ALA A 69 -17.32 -12.57 -19.85
C ALA A 69 -16.03 -12.10 -19.14
N LEU A 70 -16.19 -11.43 -17.98
CA LEU A 70 -15.09 -11.03 -17.12
C LEU A 70 -14.70 -12.19 -16.19
N THR A 71 -13.58 -12.86 -16.48
CA THR A 71 -12.99 -13.83 -15.55
C THR A 71 -12.77 -13.16 -14.20
N THR A 72 -13.43 -13.64 -13.15
CA THR A 72 -13.14 -13.20 -11.79
C THR A 72 -11.70 -13.61 -11.47
N VAL A 73 -10.79 -12.64 -11.44
CA VAL A 73 -9.40 -12.91 -11.07
C VAL A 73 -9.40 -13.48 -9.65
N LYS A 74 -9.11 -14.78 -9.51
CA LYS A 74 -8.96 -15.41 -8.19
C LYS A 74 -7.92 -14.61 -7.42
N ARG A 75 -8.32 -14.05 -6.28
CA ARG A 75 -7.45 -13.24 -5.43
C ARG A 75 -6.33 -14.14 -4.90
N GLN A 76 -5.13 -14.03 -5.48
CA GLN A 76 -3.96 -14.71 -4.96
C GLN A 76 -3.41 -13.90 -3.77
N TYR A 77 -3.26 -14.57 -2.63
CA TYR A 77 -2.58 -13.99 -1.48
C TYR A 77 -1.09 -13.89 -1.77
N ARG A 78 -0.46 -12.80 -1.31
CA ARG A 78 0.99 -12.65 -1.43
C ARG A 78 1.67 -13.54 -0.40
N PRO A 79 2.74 -14.27 -0.75
CA PRO A 79 3.42 -15.17 0.17
C PRO A 79 4.04 -14.39 1.32
N ALA A 80 3.86 -14.93 2.53
CA ALA A 80 4.34 -14.40 3.78
C ALA A 80 4.77 -15.58 4.66
N LEU A 81 5.91 -15.46 5.32
CA LEU A 81 6.39 -16.53 6.21
C LEU A 81 5.45 -16.68 7.40
N PRO A 82 5.25 -17.92 7.89
CA PRO A 82 4.58 -18.14 9.16
C PRO A 82 5.38 -17.51 10.30
N LEU A 83 4.71 -17.08 11.37
CA LEU A 83 5.32 -16.27 12.42
C LEU A 83 6.44 -17.00 13.17
N ASN A 84 6.37 -18.32 13.27
CA ASN A 84 7.43 -19.16 13.86
C ASN A 84 8.74 -19.18 13.04
N ARG A 85 8.74 -18.67 11.80
CA ARG A 85 9.94 -18.55 10.96
C ARG A 85 10.50 -17.12 10.92
N ILE A 86 9.98 -16.20 11.74
CA ILE A 86 10.49 -14.82 11.82
C ILE A 86 11.96 -14.80 12.23
N SER A 87 12.36 -15.58 13.24
CA SER A 87 13.77 -15.67 13.66
C SER A 87 14.69 -16.10 12.53
N GLU A 88 14.27 -17.07 11.70
CA GLU A 88 15.04 -17.50 10.52
C GLU A 88 15.23 -16.36 9.52
N LEU A 89 14.16 -15.62 9.21
CA LEU A 89 14.21 -14.46 8.32
C LEU A 89 15.18 -13.40 8.84
N LEU A 90 15.14 -13.11 10.14
CA LEU A 90 16.00 -12.10 10.77
C LEU A 90 17.48 -12.49 10.73
N VAL A 91 17.79 -13.76 11.03
CA VAL A 91 19.16 -14.29 10.89
C VAL A 91 19.66 -14.14 9.45
N ARG A 92 18.85 -14.51 8.46
CA ARG A 92 19.22 -14.38 7.04
C ARG A 92 19.36 -12.92 6.60
N LEU A 93 18.48 -12.02 7.05
CA LEU A 93 18.57 -10.58 6.79
C LEU A 93 19.84 -9.96 7.38
N ASN A 94 20.24 -10.39 8.58
CA ASN A 94 21.46 -9.93 9.23
C ASN A 94 22.72 -10.47 8.54
N GLY A 95 22.69 -11.74 8.09
CA GLY A 95 23.78 -12.40 7.37
C GLY A 95 23.92 -12.00 5.90
N TYR A 96 22.92 -11.33 5.29
CA TYR A 96 22.96 -10.94 3.89
C TYR A 96 24.08 -9.93 3.61
N LYS A 97 24.94 -10.26 2.64
CA LYS A 97 26.16 -9.49 2.29
C LYS A 97 26.02 -8.66 0.99
N GLY A 98 24.80 -8.44 0.49
CA GLY A 98 24.59 -7.59 -0.68
C GLY A 98 24.82 -6.10 -0.41
N GLN A 99 24.47 -5.26 -1.38
CA GLN A 99 24.62 -3.80 -1.28
C GLN A 99 24.02 -3.23 0.01
N ILE A 100 24.75 -2.30 0.64
CA ILE A 100 24.39 -1.72 1.94
C ILE A 100 22.99 -1.08 1.86
N LEU A 101 22.72 -0.25 0.86
CA LEU A 101 21.43 0.40 0.69
C LEU A 101 20.27 -0.62 0.53
N THR A 102 20.52 -1.73 -0.18
CA THR A 102 19.54 -2.83 -0.32
C THR A 102 19.26 -3.52 1.02
N ARG A 103 20.30 -3.78 1.83
CA ARG A 103 20.17 -4.37 3.17
C ARG A 103 19.33 -3.46 4.08
N LEU A 104 19.64 -2.17 4.10
CA LEU A 104 18.93 -1.18 4.91
C LEU A 104 17.49 -1.02 4.44
N ALA A 105 17.23 -0.97 3.12
CA ALA A 105 15.88 -0.91 2.57
C ALA A 105 15.04 -2.14 2.95
N ALA A 106 15.60 -3.35 2.88
CA ALA A 106 14.88 -4.56 3.26
C ALA A 106 14.52 -4.56 4.76
N LYS A 107 15.48 -4.23 5.63
CA LYS A 107 15.26 -4.13 7.08
C LYS A 107 14.23 -3.05 7.43
N LEU A 108 14.34 -1.88 6.83
CA LEU A 108 13.39 -0.80 7.05
C LEU A 108 11.99 -1.20 6.57
N THR A 109 11.87 -1.83 5.40
CA THR A 109 10.57 -2.33 4.90
C THR A 109 9.94 -3.31 5.88
N LEU A 110 10.72 -4.16 6.54
CA LEU A 110 10.20 -5.07 7.58
C LEU A 110 9.70 -4.29 8.82
N LEU A 111 10.41 -3.24 9.23
CA LEU A 111 10.08 -2.44 10.42
C LEU A 111 8.84 -1.56 10.24
N ILE A 112 8.70 -0.85 9.11
CA ILE A 112 7.59 0.11 8.91
C ILE A 112 6.48 -0.44 8.03
N PHE A 113 6.77 -1.54 7.31
CA PHE A 113 5.83 -2.29 6.47
C PHE A 113 4.96 -1.41 5.57
N ILE A 114 5.53 -0.34 4.99
CA ILE A 114 4.89 0.49 3.96
C ILE A 114 4.89 -0.21 2.60
N ARG A 115 4.20 0.36 1.60
CA ARG A 115 4.14 -0.26 0.26
C ARG A 115 5.45 -0.06 -0.49
N SER A 116 5.77 -0.98 -1.40
CA SER A 116 6.98 -0.89 -2.22
C SER A 116 7.09 0.42 -2.97
N SER A 117 6.01 0.93 -3.55
CA SER A 117 6.00 2.23 -4.24
C SER A 117 6.19 3.41 -3.29
N GLU A 118 5.66 3.32 -2.05
CA GLU A 118 5.78 4.37 -1.04
C GLU A 118 7.24 4.49 -0.58
N LEU A 119 7.92 3.35 -0.37
CA LEU A 119 9.34 3.26 -0.06
C LEU A 119 10.21 3.74 -1.24
N ARG A 120 9.96 3.20 -2.44
CA ARG A 120 10.82 3.39 -3.61
C ARG A 120 10.96 4.85 -4.06
N PHE A 121 9.88 5.62 -3.92
CA PHE A 121 9.84 7.03 -4.34
C PHE A 121 9.97 8.00 -3.15
N ALA A 122 10.40 7.51 -1.99
CA ALA A 122 10.64 8.29 -0.79
C ALA A 122 11.60 9.45 -1.05
N ARG A 123 11.31 10.60 -0.44
CA ARG A 123 12.16 11.80 -0.48
C ARG A 123 12.55 12.24 0.91
N LEU A 124 13.75 12.79 1.04
CA LEU A 124 14.26 13.25 2.34
C LEU A 124 13.33 14.23 3.07
N PRO A 125 12.71 15.24 2.40
CA PRO A 125 11.80 16.16 3.07
C PRO A 125 10.52 15.51 3.64
N GLU A 126 10.21 14.26 3.29
CA GLU A 126 9.06 13.53 3.84
C GLU A 126 9.33 13.00 5.26
N ILE A 127 10.59 12.99 5.71
CA ILE A 127 11.03 12.34 6.95
C ILE A 127 11.42 13.41 7.97
N ASP A 128 10.64 13.50 9.05
CA ASP A 128 10.96 14.30 10.22
C ASP A 128 11.66 13.42 11.28
N PHE A 129 12.99 13.49 11.29
CA PHE A 129 13.82 12.75 12.24
C PHE A 129 13.61 13.19 13.70
N LYS A 130 13.19 14.44 13.95
CA LYS A 130 12.96 14.96 15.31
C LYS A 130 11.64 14.46 15.86
N LYS A 131 10.58 14.49 15.04
CA LYS A 131 9.24 14.00 15.42
C LYS A 131 9.08 12.49 15.27
N ALA A 132 10.10 11.80 14.78
CA ALA A 132 10.05 10.36 14.49
C ALA A 132 8.86 10.00 13.58
N MET A 133 8.69 10.75 12.50
CA MET A 133 7.53 10.62 11.60
C MET A 133 7.96 10.66 10.14
N TRP A 134 7.39 9.78 9.34
CA TRP A 134 7.47 9.86 7.88
C TRP A 134 6.08 10.16 7.31
N THR A 135 5.92 11.35 6.72
CA THR A 135 4.68 11.78 6.08
C THR A 135 4.73 11.48 4.58
N ILE A 136 4.08 10.40 4.16
CA ILE A 136 3.98 10.05 2.74
C ILE A 136 2.87 10.91 2.11
N PRO A 137 3.18 11.76 1.11
CA PRO A 137 2.20 12.64 0.51
C PRO A 137 1.20 11.86 -0.36
N PRO A 138 0.03 12.43 -0.71
CA PRO A 138 -0.92 11.84 -1.67
C PRO A 138 -0.30 11.54 -3.03
N GLU A 139 0.57 12.46 -3.50
CA GLU A 139 1.22 12.42 -4.80
C GLU A 139 2.61 13.07 -4.68
N ARG A 140 3.49 12.74 -5.62
CA ARG A 140 4.86 13.26 -5.73
C ARG A 140 5.06 13.90 -7.09
N LYS A 141 6.04 14.81 -7.18
CA LYS A 141 6.48 15.34 -8.47
C LYS A 141 6.99 14.17 -9.35
N PRO A 142 6.54 14.01 -10.61
CA PRO A 142 7.09 12.98 -11.48
C PRO A 142 8.60 13.13 -11.69
N ILE A 143 9.31 12.00 -11.79
CA ILE A 143 10.70 11.91 -12.22
C ILE A 143 10.72 11.50 -13.68
N GLU A 144 11.43 12.27 -14.50
CA GLU A 144 11.53 12.05 -15.94
C GLU A 144 12.07 10.65 -16.28
N GLY A 145 11.43 9.99 -17.25
CA GLY A 145 11.80 8.64 -17.66
C GLY A 145 11.56 7.54 -16.61
N VAL A 146 10.92 7.84 -15.48
CA VAL A 146 10.61 6.86 -14.43
C VAL A 146 9.10 6.69 -14.31
N LYS A 147 8.60 5.55 -14.80
CA LYS A 147 7.18 5.20 -14.75
C LYS A 147 6.67 5.17 -13.30
N TYR A 148 5.49 5.76 -13.08
CA TYR A 148 4.77 5.78 -11.81
C TYR A 148 5.47 6.52 -10.65
N SER A 149 6.52 7.29 -10.93
CA SER A 149 7.27 8.07 -9.93
C SER A 149 6.44 9.13 -9.21
N HIS A 150 5.31 9.54 -9.79
CA HIS A 150 4.35 10.44 -9.16
C HIS A 150 3.60 9.80 -7.98
N ARG A 151 3.60 8.48 -7.83
CA ARG A 151 2.78 7.81 -6.82
C ARG A 151 3.23 8.18 -5.40
N GLY A 152 2.29 8.73 -4.64
CA GLY A 152 2.37 8.91 -3.20
C GLY A 152 1.67 7.76 -2.47
N SER A 153 0.87 8.09 -1.45
CA SER A 153 0.08 7.14 -0.70
C SER A 153 -1.01 6.50 -1.59
N LYS A 154 -1.34 5.23 -1.32
CA LYS A 154 -2.37 4.52 -2.09
C LYS A 154 -3.73 5.21 -2.06
N MET A 155 -4.06 5.84 -0.95
CA MET A 155 -5.39 6.38 -0.69
C MET A 155 -5.53 7.85 -1.11
N ARG A 156 -4.48 8.45 -1.68
CA ARG A 156 -4.44 9.87 -2.08
C ARG A 156 -4.76 10.84 -0.94
N THR A 157 -4.41 10.43 0.26
CA THR A 157 -4.42 11.24 1.47
C THR A 157 -3.07 11.10 2.15
N GLU A 158 -2.68 12.04 2.99
CA GLU A 158 -1.42 11.89 3.72
C GLU A 158 -1.43 10.60 4.55
N HIS A 159 -0.33 9.85 4.43
CA HIS A 159 -0.09 8.68 5.24
C HIS A 159 1.07 8.97 6.18
N LEU A 160 0.69 9.35 7.41
CA LEU A 160 1.60 9.54 8.53
C LEU A 160 2.09 8.17 9.00
N VAL A 161 3.39 7.92 9.00
CA VAL A 161 4.01 6.65 9.44
C VAL A 161 4.94 6.94 10.61
N PRO A 162 4.57 6.58 11.84
CA PRO A 162 5.47 6.68 12.98
C PRO A 162 6.74 5.86 12.77
N LEU A 163 7.86 6.30 13.33
CA LEU A 163 9.14 5.63 13.19
C LEU A 163 9.61 5.14 14.56
N SER A 164 9.90 3.85 14.68
CA SER A 164 10.57 3.30 15.85
C SER A 164 12.02 3.77 15.93
N ARG A 165 12.65 3.61 17.09
CA ARG A 165 14.08 3.91 17.29
C ARG A 165 14.95 3.18 16.26
N GLN A 166 14.68 1.89 16.04
CA GLN A 166 15.35 1.04 15.06
C GLN A 166 15.17 1.59 13.63
N ALA A 167 13.95 2.00 13.26
CA ALA A 167 13.68 2.56 11.94
C ALA A 167 14.41 3.89 11.72
N LEU A 168 14.46 4.75 12.74
CA LEU A 168 15.23 6.00 12.69
C LEU A 168 16.72 5.76 12.50
N ASP A 169 17.29 4.78 13.19
CA ASP A 169 18.72 4.49 13.07
C ASP A 169 19.08 3.91 11.70
N LEU A 170 18.19 3.11 11.08
CA LEU A 170 18.36 2.72 9.69
C LEU A 170 18.24 3.91 8.73
N LEU A 171 17.27 4.81 8.95
CA LEU A 171 17.09 5.99 8.11
C LEU A 171 18.29 6.96 8.19
N LYS A 172 18.90 7.11 9.37
CA LYS A 172 20.16 7.88 9.53
C LYS A 172 21.30 7.25 8.74
N GLN A 173 21.44 5.92 8.79
CA GLN A 173 22.44 5.20 7.98
C GLN A 173 22.19 5.35 6.49
N ILE A 174 20.92 5.27 6.05
CA ILE A 174 20.54 5.50 4.66
C ILE A 174 20.88 6.94 4.25
N HIS A 175 20.54 7.92 5.09
CA HIS A 175 20.85 9.32 4.83
C HIS A 175 22.36 9.58 4.72
N ALA A 176 23.20 8.87 5.50
CA ALA A 176 24.65 8.97 5.35
C ALA A 176 25.18 8.45 4.00
N ILE A 177 24.41 7.60 3.30
CA ILE A 177 24.79 7.01 2.00
C ILE A 177 24.21 7.82 0.83
N SER A 178 22.96 8.26 0.95
CA SER A 178 22.21 8.88 -0.16
C SER A 178 21.77 10.32 0.12
N GLY A 179 22.27 10.95 1.18
CA GLY A 179 21.82 12.25 1.68
C GLY A 179 22.00 13.42 0.71
N GLU A 180 22.93 13.29 -0.22
CA GLU A 180 23.20 14.28 -1.29
C GLU A 180 22.12 14.29 -2.39
N HIS A 181 21.19 13.35 -2.38
CA HIS A 181 20.14 13.20 -3.39
C HIS A 181 18.75 13.44 -2.81
N GLU A 182 17.81 13.92 -3.63
CA GLU A 182 16.41 14.10 -3.21
C GLU A 182 15.78 12.75 -2.77
N LEU A 183 16.13 11.67 -3.48
CA LEU A 183 15.62 10.32 -3.22
C LEU A 183 16.33 9.65 -2.05
N VAL A 184 15.55 9.08 -1.14
CA VAL A 184 16.08 8.29 -0.01
C VAL A 184 16.62 6.93 -0.48
N PHE A 185 16.03 6.34 -1.51
CA PHE A 185 16.46 5.05 -2.07
C PHE A 185 16.86 5.22 -3.53
N THR A 186 18.12 5.60 -3.73
CA THR A 186 18.70 5.78 -5.05
C THR A 186 18.96 4.44 -5.75
N GLY A 187 18.95 4.47 -7.08
CA GLY A 187 19.32 3.36 -7.93
C GLY A 187 20.83 3.22 -7.99
N ASP A 188 21.30 1.98 -7.93
CA ASP A 188 22.72 1.63 -7.93
C ASP A 188 23.49 2.19 -9.14
N HIS A 189 22.88 2.13 -10.33
CA HIS A 189 23.51 2.59 -11.58
C HIS A 189 23.28 4.08 -11.86
N ASN A 190 22.23 4.67 -11.28
CA ASN A 190 21.86 6.06 -11.54
C ASN A 190 21.21 6.65 -10.28
N PRO A 191 21.93 7.50 -9.53
CA PRO A 191 21.42 8.10 -8.30
C PRO A 191 20.19 9.00 -8.48
N TRP A 192 19.95 9.51 -9.68
CA TRP A 192 18.77 10.31 -10.03
C TRP A 192 17.52 9.48 -10.29
N LYS A 193 17.66 8.15 -10.37
CA LYS A 193 16.56 7.20 -10.51
C LYS A 193 16.40 6.42 -9.22
N PRO A 194 15.18 6.00 -8.86
CA PRO A 194 14.96 5.25 -7.64
C PRO A 194 15.39 3.79 -7.79
N MET A 195 15.79 3.19 -6.67
CA MET A 195 16.04 1.75 -6.50
C MET A 195 14.98 0.91 -7.23
N SER A 196 15.31 -0.23 -7.84
CA SER A 196 14.31 -1.05 -8.56
C SER A 196 13.21 -1.60 -7.63
N GLU A 197 11.97 -1.74 -8.12
CA GLU A 197 10.85 -2.35 -7.38
C GLU A 197 11.17 -3.79 -6.94
N ASN A 198 11.99 -4.50 -7.71
CA ASN A 198 12.36 -5.88 -7.42
C ASN A 198 13.52 -6.02 -6.44
N THR A 199 14.14 -4.92 -5.99
CA THR A 199 15.40 -4.97 -5.21
C THR A 199 15.27 -5.78 -3.92
N VAL A 200 14.21 -5.53 -3.12
CA VAL A 200 13.94 -6.29 -1.89
C VAL A 200 13.65 -7.76 -2.19
N ASN A 201 12.87 -8.05 -3.24
CA ASN A 201 12.58 -9.44 -3.64
C ASN A 201 13.83 -10.16 -4.16
N ASN A 202 14.71 -9.48 -4.88
CA ASN A 202 15.98 -10.03 -5.33
C ASN A 202 16.88 -10.36 -4.13
N ALA A 203 16.93 -9.48 -3.13
CA ALA A 203 17.66 -9.75 -1.88
C ALA A 203 17.10 -10.98 -1.15
N LEU A 204 15.77 -11.11 -1.05
CA LEU A 204 15.14 -12.30 -0.46
C LEU A 204 15.48 -13.60 -1.23
N ARG A 205 15.52 -13.55 -2.57
CA ARG A 205 15.94 -14.71 -3.40
C ARG A 205 17.39 -15.09 -3.12
N LEU A 206 18.28 -14.10 -3.02
CA LEU A 206 19.69 -14.32 -2.69
C LEU A 206 19.88 -14.85 -1.26
N MET A 207 18.95 -14.56 -0.35
CA MET A 207 18.88 -15.19 0.98
C MET A 207 18.31 -16.61 0.93
N GLY A 208 17.94 -17.14 -0.24
CA GLY A 208 17.43 -18.51 -0.40
C GLY A 208 15.94 -18.66 -0.14
N TYR A 209 15.14 -17.61 -0.37
CA TYR A 209 13.67 -17.68 -0.34
C TYR A 209 13.08 -17.69 -1.76
N ASP A 210 12.04 -18.50 -1.98
CA ASP A 210 11.18 -18.32 -3.14
C ASP A 210 10.14 -17.21 -2.88
N THR A 211 10.30 -16.09 -3.56
CA THR A 211 9.37 -14.95 -3.46
C THR A 211 7.95 -15.17 -3.99
N LYS A 212 7.67 -16.33 -4.58
CA LYS A 212 6.33 -16.75 -4.99
C LYS A 212 5.66 -17.68 -3.98
N VAL A 213 6.44 -18.29 -3.08
CA VAL A 213 5.97 -19.34 -2.16
C VAL A 213 6.24 -18.99 -0.71
N ASP A 214 7.48 -18.64 -0.36
CA ASP A 214 7.93 -18.41 1.02
C ASP A 214 7.59 -17.00 1.53
N VAL A 215 8.21 -15.97 0.92
CA VAL A 215 8.07 -14.57 1.34
C VAL A 215 8.45 -13.62 0.23
N CYS A 216 7.64 -12.58 0.05
CA CYS A 216 8.00 -11.42 -0.76
C CYS A 216 8.02 -10.15 0.08
N GLY A 217 8.54 -9.05 -0.45
CA GLY A 217 8.56 -7.77 0.25
C GLY A 217 7.16 -7.27 0.66
N HIS A 218 6.11 -7.63 -0.07
CA HIS A 218 4.74 -7.35 0.36
C HIS A 218 4.29 -8.26 1.51
N GLY A 219 4.85 -9.47 1.60
CA GLY A 219 4.59 -10.44 2.67
C GLY A 219 4.98 -9.93 4.05
N PHE A 220 5.99 -9.05 4.16
CA PHE A 220 6.35 -8.39 5.42
C PHE A 220 5.16 -7.67 6.06
N ARG A 221 4.29 -7.07 5.24
CA ARG A 221 3.07 -6.40 5.72
C ARG A 221 2.08 -7.38 6.33
N ALA A 222 1.93 -8.55 5.73
CA ALA A 222 1.08 -9.60 6.27
C ALA A 222 1.64 -10.15 7.57
N MET A 223 2.96 -10.39 7.63
CA MET A 223 3.65 -10.85 8.85
C MET A 223 3.48 -9.87 10.02
N ALA A 224 3.68 -8.56 9.76
CA ALA A 224 3.46 -7.52 10.75
C ALA A 224 2.00 -7.48 11.22
N CYS A 225 1.04 -7.41 10.29
CA CYS A 225 -0.39 -7.43 10.64
C CYS A 225 -0.79 -8.64 11.47
N SER A 226 -0.38 -9.84 11.07
CA SER A 226 -0.66 -11.06 11.82
C SER A 226 -0.05 -11.01 13.21
N SER A 227 1.20 -10.58 13.35
CA SER A 227 1.85 -10.47 14.68
C SER A 227 1.16 -9.44 15.57
N LEU A 228 0.78 -8.29 15.02
CA LEU A 228 0.06 -7.25 15.75
C LEU A 228 -1.32 -7.74 16.21
N ILE A 229 -2.05 -8.48 15.38
CA ILE A 229 -3.36 -9.06 15.75
C ILE A 229 -3.19 -10.14 16.83
N GLU A 230 -2.25 -11.07 16.64
CA GLU A 230 -1.98 -12.17 17.59
C GLU A 230 -1.48 -11.66 18.95
N SER A 231 -0.88 -10.47 19.00
CA SER A 231 -0.48 -9.83 20.27
C SER A 231 -1.67 -9.49 21.18
N GLY A 232 -2.85 -9.24 20.59
CA GLY A 232 -4.04 -8.79 21.31
C GLY A 232 -3.94 -7.39 21.91
N LEU A 233 -2.92 -6.59 21.58
CA LEU A 233 -2.67 -5.28 22.20
C LEU A 233 -3.32 -4.11 21.47
N TRP A 234 -3.47 -4.20 20.14
CA TRP A 234 -3.74 -3.03 19.29
C TRP A 234 -5.17 -3.04 18.75
N SER A 235 -5.75 -1.85 18.64
CA SER A 235 -7.01 -1.64 17.97
C SER A 235 -6.89 -1.96 16.49
N LYS A 236 -7.91 -2.62 15.94
CA LYS A 236 -7.97 -2.95 14.51
C LYS A 236 -7.85 -1.70 13.64
N ASP A 237 -8.45 -0.60 14.08
CA ASP A 237 -8.46 0.65 13.32
C ASP A 237 -7.05 1.28 13.26
N ALA A 238 -6.24 1.19 14.32
CA ALA A 238 -4.84 1.62 14.29
C ALA A 238 -3.98 0.77 13.33
N VAL A 239 -4.17 -0.55 13.32
CA VAL A 239 -3.47 -1.47 12.39
C VAL A 239 -3.86 -1.16 10.94
N GLU A 240 -5.15 -1.01 10.66
CA GLU A 240 -5.65 -0.69 9.31
C GLU A 240 -5.20 0.70 8.84
N ARG A 241 -5.17 1.70 9.73
CA ARG A 241 -4.69 3.05 9.42
C ARG A 241 -3.20 3.05 9.08
N GLN A 242 -2.38 2.30 9.81
CA GLN A 242 -0.96 2.08 9.50
C GLN A 242 -0.76 1.37 8.15
N MET A 243 -1.69 0.50 7.78
CA MET A 243 -1.66 -0.15 6.47
C MET A 243 -2.08 0.80 5.35
N SER A 244 -2.42 2.07 5.64
CA SER A 244 -2.99 3.03 4.70
C SER A 244 -4.18 2.38 3.97
N HIS A 245 -5.07 1.78 4.76
CA HIS A 245 -6.37 1.34 4.30
C HIS A 245 -7.41 2.39 4.71
N GLN A 246 -8.42 2.59 3.86
CA GLN A 246 -9.62 3.34 4.24
C GLN A 246 -10.67 2.38 4.75
N GLU A 247 -11.44 2.83 5.74
CA GLU A 247 -12.64 2.15 6.19
C GLU A 247 -13.63 2.03 5.00
N ARG A 248 -14.09 0.81 4.76
CA ARG A 248 -15.00 0.48 3.65
C ARG A 248 -16.46 0.54 4.06
N ASN A 249 -16.75 0.43 5.36
CA ASN A 249 -18.09 0.59 5.88
C ASN A 249 -18.43 2.08 5.98
N GLY A 250 -19.30 2.57 5.10
CA GLY A 250 -19.67 3.98 5.01
C GLY A 250 -20.18 4.58 6.33
N VAL A 251 -20.83 3.78 7.18
CA VAL A 251 -21.31 4.23 8.50
C VAL A 251 -20.14 4.43 9.45
N ARG A 252 -19.22 3.45 9.59
CA ARG A 252 -18.03 3.60 10.45
C ARG A 252 -17.07 4.66 9.94
N ALA A 253 -16.93 4.79 8.61
CA ALA A 253 -16.08 5.80 7.99
C ALA A 253 -16.48 7.22 8.41
N ALA A 254 -17.78 7.51 8.54
CA ALA A 254 -18.27 8.82 8.97
C ALA A 254 -17.75 9.24 10.37
N TYR A 255 -17.50 8.28 11.26
CA TYR A 255 -17.05 8.56 12.64
C TYR A 255 -15.52 8.48 12.80
N ILE A 256 -14.87 7.57 12.09
CA ILE A 256 -13.44 7.23 12.31
C ILE A 256 -12.51 7.98 11.36
N HIS A 257 -12.99 8.56 10.25
CA HIS A 257 -12.13 9.17 9.22
C HIS A 257 -11.19 10.29 9.70
N LYS A 258 -11.43 10.88 10.88
CA LYS A 258 -10.54 11.90 11.49
C LYS A 258 -9.55 11.34 12.52
N ALA A 259 -9.78 10.13 13.01
CA ALA A 259 -8.93 9.54 14.05
C ALA A 259 -7.69 8.92 13.41
N GLU A 260 -6.53 9.50 13.70
CA GLU A 260 -5.24 9.03 13.16
C GLU A 260 -4.59 7.94 14.02
N PHE A 261 -5.06 7.76 15.26
CA PHE A 261 -4.52 6.82 16.26
C PHE A 261 -3.00 6.92 16.43
N LEU A 262 -2.44 8.13 16.31
CA LEU A 262 -0.98 8.31 16.21
C LEU A 262 -0.22 7.79 17.43
N ASP A 263 -0.72 8.05 18.65
CA ASP A 263 0.00 7.65 19.85
C ASP A 263 -0.02 6.13 20.04
N GLU A 264 -1.17 5.50 19.77
CA GLU A 264 -1.26 4.03 19.72
C GLU A 264 -0.34 3.46 18.65
N ARG A 265 -0.31 4.04 17.44
CA ARG A 265 0.54 3.58 16.35
C ARG A 265 2.04 3.78 16.62
N LYS A 266 2.43 4.83 17.36
CA LYS A 266 3.82 5.01 17.81
C LYS A 266 4.24 3.86 18.72
N LEU A 267 3.42 3.54 19.73
CA LEU A 267 3.66 2.41 20.62
C LEU A 267 3.66 1.08 19.85
N MET A 268 2.73 0.91 18.92
CA MET A 268 2.59 -0.27 18.07
C MET A 268 3.83 -0.53 17.22
N LEU A 269 4.36 0.49 16.54
CA LEU A 269 5.53 0.33 15.68
C LEU A 269 6.82 0.14 16.49
N GLN A 270 6.91 0.77 17.67
CA GLN A 270 8.01 0.52 18.57
C GLN A 270 7.97 -0.92 19.10
N TRP A 271 6.80 -1.39 19.55
CA TRP A 271 6.62 -2.76 20.01
C TRP A 271 6.93 -3.79 18.93
N TRP A 272 6.49 -3.55 17.69
CA TRP A 272 6.84 -4.42 16.56
C TRP A 272 8.35 -4.49 16.33
N ALA A 273 9.04 -3.36 16.41
CA ALA A 273 10.49 -3.34 16.29
C ALA A 273 11.18 -4.09 17.43
N ASP A 274 10.73 -3.89 18.67
CA ASP A 274 11.27 -4.60 19.84
C ASP A 274 10.98 -6.11 19.78
N PHE A 275 9.83 -6.51 19.22
CA PHE A 275 9.48 -7.92 18.97
C PHE A 275 10.41 -8.57 17.95
N LEU A 276 10.77 -7.85 16.88
CA LEU A 276 11.74 -8.34 15.90
C LEU A 276 13.14 -8.47 16.52
N ASP A 277 13.57 -7.50 17.31
CA ASP A 277 14.87 -7.58 17.99
C ASP A 277 14.92 -8.79 18.95
N ALA A 278 13.87 -9.00 19.75
CA ALA A 278 13.76 -10.16 20.63
C ALA A 278 13.81 -11.49 19.85
N ASN A 279 13.17 -11.57 18.68
CA ASN A 279 13.20 -12.75 17.82
C ASN A 279 14.53 -12.97 17.09
N THR A 280 15.45 -12.00 17.13
CA THR A 280 16.84 -12.20 16.67
C THR A 280 17.65 -13.00 17.69
N GLU A 281 17.35 -12.84 18.98
CA GLU A 281 18.04 -13.54 20.08
C GLU A 281 17.38 -14.90 20.39
N LYS A 282 16.05 -14.90 20.53
CA LYS A 282 15.27 -16.09 20.89
C LYS A 282 13.88 -16.04 20.25
N SER A 283 13.48 -17.12 19.61
CA SER A 283 12.14 -17.26 19.04
C SER A 283 11.08 -17.11 20.13
N VAL A 284 10.17 -16.15 19.96
CA VAL A 284 9.05 -15.87 20.87
C VAL A 284 7.80 -15.53 20.07
N SER A 285 6.65 -16.07 20.50
CA SER A 285 5.37 -15.77 19.84
C SER A 285 4.93 -14.32 20.11
N PRO A 286 4.16 -13.69 19.22
CA PRO A 286 3.62 -12.35 19.48
C PRO A 286 2.80 -12.27 20.77
N PHE A 287 2.02 -13.31 21.06
CA PHE A 287 1.17 -13.41 22.25
C PHE A 287 2.01 -13.49 23.54
N ASP A 288 3.06 -14.31 23.57
CA ASP A 288 3.92 -14.44 24.74
C ASP A 288 4.77 -13.19 24.95
N PHE A 289 5.27 -12.59 23.87
CA PHE A 289 6.00 -11.33 23.95
C PHE A 289 5.10 -10.21 24.48
N ALA A 290 3.84 -10.13 24.03
CA ALA A 290 2.87 -9.15 24.51
C ALA A 290 2.56 -9.27 26.01
N LYS A 291 2.62 -10.47 26.59
CA LYS A 291 2.41 -10.65 28.04
C LYS A 291 3.53 -10.04 28.88
N VAL A 292 4.77 -10.13 28.39
CA VAL A 292 5.96 -9.67 29.09
C VAL A 292 6.23 -8.19 28.79
N ASN A 293 6.00 -7.76 27.55
CA ASN A 293 6.29 -6.43 27.05
C ASN A 293 4.99 -5.77 26.53
N ASN A 294 4.18 -5.25 27.45
CA ASN A 294 2.96 -4.52 27.14
C ASN A 294 3.11 -3.04 27.50
N PRO A 295 3.22 -2.13 26.51
CA PRO A 295 3.38 -0.70 26.77
C PRO A 295 2.06 0.01 27.15
N LEU A 296 0.93 -0.70 27.19
CA LEU A 296 -0.39 -0.16 27.55
C LEU A 296 -0.74 -0.41 29.03
N LYS A 297 0.12 -1.11 29.77
CA LYS A 297 0.01 -1.32 31.22
C LYS A 297 0.91 -0.35 31.95
#